data_AF-A0A1Q3FQE8-F1
#
_entry.id   AF-A0A1Q3FQE8-F1
#
_cell.length_a   1.000
_cell.length_b   1.000
_cell.length_c   1.000
_cell.angle_alpha   90.00
_cell.angle_beta   90.00
_cell.angle_gamma   90.00
#
_symmetry.space_group_name_H-M   'P 1'
#
loop_
_entity.id
_entity.type
_entity.pdbx_description
1 polymer ?
#
loop_
_entity_poly.entity_id
_entity_poly.type
_entity_poly.pdbx_seq_one_letter_code
_entity_poly.pdbx_strand_id
1 'polypeptide(L)'
;LLMLLVGSISVLTSRVIAEESSESESASEEDSGGLAVFLMEISSSCRKLTGSKETYEKLVLYSSLVPLCIITKLDLESFSTELDSLDNSTRAQFFPKYCPQLNDSLVCIEPVAQELRKCLKPEEIEILDVVVNMLPDGLNLACKENGQIFFMDDANFNNCSDNFFNYVEKCTDKISNTTVAMDLSTLGPEQCAELAQVRECFEQQLVECKAPRLMDIFDLFYRPVMKASPCKNHITLDELPQIESNAI
;
A
#
# COMPACT_ATOMS: atom_id res chain seq x y z
N LEU A 1 -1.07 -2.62 2.51
CA LEU A 1 0.35 -3.05 2.43
C LEU A 1 1.15 -2.20 1.44
N LEU A 2 0.72 -2.05 0.18
CA LEU A 2 1.36 -1.12 -0.76
C LEU A 2 1.00 0.34 -0.52
N MET A 3 -0.23 0.66 -0.12
CA MET A 3 -0.57 1.98 0.46
C MET A 3 0.05 2.20 1.85
N LEU A 4 0.44 1.12 2.55
CA LEU A 4 1.20 1.20 3.81
C LEU A 4 2.70 1.39 3.54
N LEU A 5 3.25 0.82 2.47
CA LEU A 5 4.65 0.96 2.02
C LEU A 5 4.89 2.25 1.25
N VAL A 6 3.90 2.73 0.47
CA VAL A 6 3.97 3.99 -0.29
C VAL A 6 3.50 5.16 0.58
N GLY A 7 2.44 4.99 1.39
CA GLY A 7 1.95 6.01 2.31
C GLY A 7 2.95 6.37 3.41
N SER A 8 3.76 5.42 3.89
CA SER A 8 4.84 5.71 4.86
C SER A 8 6.07 6.37 4.23
N ILE A 9 6.29 6.24 2.91
CA ILE A 9 7.35 6.97 2.20
C ILE A 9 6.94 8.42 1.92
N SER A 10 5.65 8.70 1.68
CA SER A 10 5.14 10.08 1.46
C SER A 10 5.26 10.99 2.69
N VAL A 11 5.21 10.44 3.91
CA VAL A 11 5.37 11.20 5.16
C VAL A 11 6.78 11.80 5.31
N LEU A 12 7.79 11.19 4.69
CA LEU A 12 9.18 11.65 4.78
C LEU A 12 9.49 12.86 3.90
N THR A 13 8.76 13.10 2.80
CA THR A 13 9.03 14.26 1.93
C THR A 13 8.28 15.53 2.32
N SER A 14 7.12 15.41 2.96
CA SER A 14 6.36 16.59 3.41
C SER A 14 6.99 17.28 4.63
N ARG A 15 7.80 16.55 5.42
CA ARG A 15 8.48 17.11 6.60
C ARG A 15 9.77 17.88 6.28
N VAL A 16 10.42 17.62 5.15
CA VAL A 16 11.67 18.32 4.77
C VAL A 16 11.39 19.69 4.12
N ILE A 17 10.16 19.91 3.60
CA ILE A 17 9.78 21.16 2.93
C ILE A 17 9.07 22.13 3.88
N ALA A 18 8.51 21.65 5.00
CA ALA A 18 7.74 22.47 5.93
C ALA A 18 8.58 23.23 6.99
N GLU A 19 9.91 23.10 6.99
CA GLU A 19 10.77 23.78 8.00
C GLU A 19 10.92 25.30 7.80
N GLU A 20 10.28 25.91 6.79
CA GLU A 20 10.38 27.36 6.54
C GLU A 20 9.09 28.19 6.66
N SER A 21 7.94 27.63 7.09
CA SER A 21 6.77 28.48 7.37
C SER A 21 5.81 27.95 8.42
N SER A 22 5.97 28.48 9.63
CA SER A 22 4.95 28.86 10.62
C SER A 22 3.85 27.87 11.01
N GLU A 23 3.93 27.44 12.28
CA GLU A 23 2.85 27.29 13.28
C GLU A 23 1.43 26.99 12.77
N SER A 24 1.05 25.71 12.85
CA SER A 24 -0.20 25.33 13.52
C SER A 24 -0.07 23.93 14.09
N GLU A 25 -0.26 23.84 15.40
CA GLU A 25 -0.28 22.60 16.17
C GLU A 25 -1.53 21.77 15.84
N SER A 26 -1.32 20.54 15.38
CA SER A 26 -2.06 19.40 15.89
C SER A 26 -1.12 18.20 15.86
N ALA A 27 -0.55 17.92 17.03
CA ALA A 27 0.33 16.80 17.29
C ALA A 27 -0.41 15.48 17.05
N SER A 28 0.18 14.63 16.20
CA SER A 28 0.07 13.18 16.32
C SER A 28 1.49 12.66 16.59
N GLU A 29 1.94 12.90 17.83
CA GLU A 29 3.04 12.16 18.44
C GLU A 29 2.46 10.81 18.89
N GLU A 30 2.58 9.76 18.07
CA GLU A 30 2.55 8.33 18.47
C GLU A 30 2.55 7.42 17.21
N ASP A 31 3.64 7.39 16.42
CA ASP A 31 3.89 6.29 15.46
C ASP A 31 5.38 6.11 15.07
N SER A 32 6.32 6.62 15.88
CA SER A 32 7.75 6.45 15.57
C SER A 32 8.29 5.05 15.93
N GLY A 33 7.53 4.27 16.72
CA GLY A 33 7.98 2.98 17.25
C GLY A 33 7.98 1.86 16.20
N GLY A 34 6.87 1.66 15.50
CA GLY A 34 6.71 0.55 14.54
C GLY A 34 7.64 0.68 13.33
N LEU A 35 7.71 1.88 12.73
CA LEU A 35 8.58 2.15 11.59
C LEU A 35 10.07 2.03 11.95
N ALA A 36 10.48 2.54 13.11
CA ALA A 36 11.86 2.43 13.55
C ALA A 36 12.27 0.96 13.79
N VAL A 37 11.37 0.15 14.37
CA VAL A 37 11.58 -1.29 14.57
C VAL A 37 11.75 -2.00 13.22
N PHE A 38 10.86 -1.73 12.26
CA PHE A 38 10.96 -2.30 10.91
C PHE A 38 12.27 -1.93 10.21
N LEU A 39 12.69 -0.67 10.25
CA LEU A 39 13.95 -0.22 9.64
C LEU A 39 15.17 -0.88 10.29
N MET A 40 15.16 -1.06 11.62
CA MET A 40 16.23 -1.77 12.33
C MET A 40 16.31 -3.25 11.92
N GLU A 41 15.16 -3.91 11.78
CA GLU A 41 15.09 -5.30 11.33
C GLU A 41 15.63 -5.47 9.91
N ILE A 42 15.18 -4.63 8.97
CA ILE A 42 15.67 -4.65 7.59
C ILE A 42 17.18 -4.39 7.54
N SER A 43 17.68 -3.41 8.31
CA SER A 43 19.13 -3.15 8.40
C SER A 43 19.92 -4.37 8.86
N SER A 44 19.42 -5.05 9.90
CA SER A 44 20.00 -6.28 10.43
C SER A 44 20.01 -7.40 9.39
N SER A 45 18.87 -7.63 8.72
CA SER A 45 18.70 -8.66 7.70
C SER A 45 19.57 -8.42 6.47
N CYS A 46 19.63 -7.18 5.96
CA CYS A 46 20.55 -6.79 4.89
C CYS A 46 21.99 -7.18 5.24
N ARG A 47 22.47 -6.77 6.43
CA ARG A 47 23.84 -7.05 6.87
C ARG A 47 24.10 -8.55 7.00
N LYS A 48 23.13 -9.31 7.51
CA LYS A 48 23.25 -10.77 7.70
C LYS A 48 23.35 -11.52 6.37
N LEU A 49 22.59 -11.10 5.36
CA LEU A 49 22.50 -11.78 4.07
C LEU A 49 23.59 -11.36 3.08
N THR A 50 23.98 -10.09 3.06
CA THR A 50 24.96 -9.58 2.10
C THR A 50 26.37 -9.42 2.69
N GLY A 51 26.50 -9.48 4.02
CA GLY A 51 27.75 -9.24 4.73
C GLY A 51 28.16 -7.76 4.80
N SER A 52 27.35 -6.83 4.29
CA SER A 52 27.66 -5.40 4.24
C SER A 52 26.46 -4.52 4.60
N LYS A 53 26.73 -3.32 5.13
CA LYS A 53 25.72 -2.28 5.34
C LYS A 53 25.38 -1.50 4.08
N GLU A 54 26.21 -1.60 3.03
CA GLU A 54 26.04 -0.84 1.78
C GLU A 54 24.69 -1.14 1.11
N THR A 55 24.19 -2.37 1.17
CA THR A 55 22.88 -2.73 0.63
C THR A 55 21.76 -1.96 1.33
N TYR A 56 21.81 -1.87 2.67
CA TYR A 56 20.85 -1.10 3.44
C TYR A 56 20.96 0.41 3.14
N GLU A 57 22.19 0.94 3.03
CA GLU A 57 22.41 2.35 2.67
C GLU A 57 21.85 2.68 1.27
N LYS A 58 22.02 1.79 0.29
CA LYS A 58 21.41 1.92 -1.04
C LYS A 58 19.90 1.81 -1.00
N LEU A 59 19.34 0.88 -0.22
CA LEU A 59 17.90 0.75 -0.03
C LEU A 59 17.29 2.05 0.51
N VAL A 60 17.91 2.63 1.54
CA VAL A 60 17.48 3.93 2.11
C VAL A 60 17.58 5.05 1.07
N LEU A 61 18.69 5.10 0.33
CA LEU A 61 18.88 6.09 -0.74
C LEU A 61 17.82 5.97 -1.85
N TYR A 62 17.58 4.76 -2.38
CA TYR A 62 16.56 4.58 -3.41
C TYR A 62 15.16 4.88 -2.89
N SER A 63 14.86 4.52 -1.63
CA SER A 63 13.58 4.83 -1.00
C SER A 63 13.37 6.35 -0.89
N SER A 64 14.39 7.12 -0.54
CA SER A 64 14.29 8.59 -0.47
C SER A 64 14.21 9.26 -1.84
N LEU A 65 14.63 8.59 -2.91
CA LEU A 65 14.53 9.06 -4.29
C LEU A 65 13.18 8.74 -4.96
N VAL A 66 12.36 7.87 -4.37
CA VAL A 66 11.04 7.51 -4.94
C VAL A 66 10.18 8.75 -5.20
N PRO A 67 9.99 9.70 -4.25
CA PRO A 67 9.15 10.86 -4.49
C PRO A 67 9.66 11.76 -5.62
N LEU A 68 10.98 11.92 -5.73
CA LEU A 68 11.58 12.68 -6.83
C LEU A 68 11.32 12.00 -8.18
N CYS A 69 11.41 10.66 -8.24
CA CYS A 69 11.05 9.92 -9.43
C CYS A 69 9.56 10.12 -9.78
N ILE A 70 8.65 10.02 -8.80
CA ILE A 70 7.21 10.20 -9.00
C ILE A 70 6.89 11.58 -9.57
N ILE A 71 7.48 12.66 -9.03
CA ILE A 71 7.25 14.04 -9.53
C ILE A 71 7.63 14.20 -11.01
N THR A 72 8.59 13.41 -11.51
CA THR A 72 8.96 13.44 -12.94
C THR A 72 7.99 12.68 -13.85
N LYS A 73 7.10 11.87 -13.28
CA LYS A 73 6.17 10.98 -13.99
C LYS A 73 4.70 11.36 -13.82
N LEU A 74 4.38 12.01 -12.70
CA LEU A 74 3.05 12.41 -12.31
C LEU A 74 3.05 13.90 -11.96
N ASP A 75 2.16 14.64 -12.61
CA ASP A 75 1.82 16.02 -12.22
C ASP A 75 1.11 16.00 -10.86
N LEU A 76 1.90 15.91 -9.78
CA LEU A 76 1.42 15.73 -8.41
C LEU A 76 0.56 16.90 -7.93
N GLU A 77 0.90 18.13 -8.31
CA GLU A 77 0.16 19.32 -7.91
C GLU A 77 -1.26 19.29 -8.48
N SER A 78 -1.38 19.09 -9.79
CA SER A 78 -2.69 18.99 -10.42
C SER A 78 -3.43 17.72 -9.97
N PHE A 79 -2.72 16.59 -9.83
CA PHE A 79 -3.31 15.33 -9.37
C PHE A 79 -3.98 15.50 -8.01
N SER A 80 -3.27 16.06 -7.02
CA SER A 80 -3.80 16.28 -5.68
C SER A 80 -5.02 17.19 -5.71
N THR A 81 -4.91 18.32 -6.40
CA THR A 81 -6.00 19.32 -6.47
C THR A 81 -7.26 18.76 -7.13
N GLU A 82 -7.10 18.00 -8.22
CA GLU A 82 -8.23 17.40 -8.94
C GLU A 82 -8.79 16.17 -8.24
N LEU A 83 -7.98 15.47 -7.43
CA LEU A 83 -8.43 14.34 -6.61
C LEU A 83 -9.34 14.81 -5.47
N ASP A 84 -9.00 15.91 -4.80
CA ASP A 84 -9.79 16.47 -3.68
C ASP A 84 -11.20 16.91 -4.10
N SER A 85 -11.37 17.24 -5.38
CA SER A 85 -12.65 17.65 -5.98
C SER A 85 -13.25 16.59 -6.89
N LEU A 86 -12.73 15.35 -6.84
CA LEU A 86 -13.16 14.27 -7.71
C LEU A 86 -14.56 13.78 -7.35
N ASP A 87 -15.42 13.69 -8.36
CA ASP A 87 -16.76 13.15 -8.25
C ASP A 87 -17.16 12.38 -9.52
N ASN A 88 -18.38 11.83 -9.53
CA ASN A 88 -18.87 11.05 -10.66
C ASN A 88 -18.97 11.86 -11.97
N SER A 89 -19.08 13.19 -11.91
CA SER A 89 -19.14 14.07 -13.08
C SER A 89 -17.76 14.37 -13.67
N THR A 90 -16.71 14.41 -12.82
CA THR A 90 -15.34 14.75 -13.23
C THR A 90 -14.45 13.54 -13.52
N ARG A 91 -14.84 12.33 -13.08
CA ARG A 91 -14.05 11.09 -13.27
C ARG A 91 -13.66 10.77 -14.72
N ALA A 92 -14.54 11.10 -15.68
CA ALA A 92 -14.29 10.83 -17.10
C ALA A 92 -13.15 11.68 -17.69
N GLN A 93 -12.72 12.74 -17.00
CA GLN A 93 -11.56 13.54 -17.37
C GLN A 93 -10.35 13.18 -16.51
N PHE A 94 -10.57 12.95 -15.20
CA PHE A 94 -9.52 12.65 -14.23
C PHE A 94 -8.76 11.37 -14.55
N PHE A 95 -9.45 10.22 -14.66
CA PHE A 95 -8.77 8.93 -14.81
C PHE A 95 -7.99 8.82 -16.13
N PRO A 96 -8.52 9.22 -17.31
CA PRO A 96 -7.72 9.24 -18.53
C PRO A 96 -6.48 10.14 -18.47
N LYS A 97 -6.53 11.23 -17.69
CA LYS A 97 -5.40 12.13 -17.50
C LYS A 97 -4.31 11.52 -16.63
N TYR A 98 -4.68 10.85 -15.53
CA TYR A 98 -3.72 10.44 -14.50
C TYR A 98 -3.36 8.95 -14.50
N CYS A 99 -4.21 8.06 -15.00
CA CYS A 99 -3.91 6.62 -15.06
C CYS A 99 -2.62 6.30 -15.85
N PRO A 100 -2.36 6.90 -17.02
CA PRO A 100 -1.09 6.69 -17.72
C PRO A 100 0.12 7.17 -16.90
N GLN A 101 0.00 8.32 -16.23
CA GLN A 101 1.07 8.89 -15.40
C GLN A 101 1.35 8.02 -14.16
N LEU A 102 0.30 7.54 -13.50
CA LEU A 102 0.40 6.60 -12.38
C LEU A 102 1.08 5.30 -12.83
N ASN A 103 0.72 4.78 -14.01
CA ASN A 103 1.33 3.57 -14.55
C ASN A 103 2.81 3.78 -14.85
N ASP A 104 3.16 4.90 -15.49
CA ASP A 104 4.54 5.29 -15.75
C ASP A 104 5.35 5.51 -14.46
N SER A 105 4.69 5.90 -13.36
CA SER A 105 5.32 6.09 -12.05
C SER A 105 5.67 4.77 -11.34
N LEU A 106 5.07 3.64 -11.72
CA LEU A 106 5.36 2.33 -11.10
C LEU A 106 6.84 1.94 -11.23
N VAL A 107 7.53 2.42 -12.27
CA VAL A 107 8.97 2.22 -12.46
C VAL A 107 9.82 2.77 -11.30
N CYS A 108 9.29 3.74 -10.55
CA CYS A 108 9.98 4.35 -9.42
C CYS A 108 10.17 3.38 -8.25
N ILE A 109 9.36 2.32 -8.16
CA ILE A 109 9.42 1.32 -7.08
C ILE A 109 10.50 0.25 -7.36
N GLU A 110 10.83 0.00 -8.63
CA GLU A 110 11.71 -1.10 -9.02
C GLU A 110 13.11 -1.05 -8.36
N PRO A 111 13.82 0.10 -8.29
CA PRO A 111 15.12 0.16 -7.62
C PRO A 111 15.05 -0.21 -6.14
N VAL A 112 13.97 0.19 -5.46
CA VAL A 112 13.72 -0.15 -4.06
C VAL A 112 13.48 -1.65 -3.91
N ALA A 113 12.60 -2.22 -4.73
CA ALA A 113 12.32 -3.66 -4.73
C ALA A 113 13.59 -4.47 -5.00
N GLN A 114 14.43 -4.06 -5.94
CA GLN A 114 15.69 -4.74 -6.27
C GLN A 114 16.69 -4.77 -5.11
N GLU A 115 16.86 -3.66 -4.38
CA GLU A 115 17.73 -3.66 -3.20
C GLU A 115 17.10 -4.41 -2.02
N LEU A 116 15.79 -4.27 -1.81
CA LEU A 116 15.08 -4.96 -0.74
C LEU A 116 15.16 -6.48 -0.89
N ARG A 117 15.05 -7.03 -2.11
CA ARG A 117 15.22 -8.47 -2.37
C ARG A 117 16.54 -9.03 -1.82
N LYS A 118 17.62 -8.23 -1.80
CA LYS A 118 18.93 -8.67 -1.27
C LYS A 118 18.96 -8.75 0.25
N CYS A 119 17.99 -8.13 0.91
CA CYS A 119 17.84 -8.10 2.37
C CYS A 119 16.80 -9.10 2.89
N LEU A 120 16.16 -9.86 2.01
CA LEU A 120 15.07 -10.77 2.34
C LEU A 120 15.49 -12.23 2.14
N LYS A 121 14.89 -13.13 2.92
CA LYS A 121 14.97 -14.58 2.73
C LYS A 121 14.16 -15.00 1.48
N PRO A 122 14.41 -16.18 0.88
CA PRO A 122 13.69 -16.63 -0.30
C PRO A 122 12.16 -16.57 -0.18
N GLU A 123 11.60 -16.94 0.97
CA GLU A 123 10.16 -16.94 1.23
C GLU A 123 9.58 -15.52 1.31
N GLU A 124 10.37 -14.56 1.81
CA GLU A 124 10.00 -13.14 1.87
C GLU A 124 10.10 -12.47 0.50
N ILE A 125 11.07 -12.90 -0.33
CA ILE A 125 11.18 -12.45 -1.73
C ILE A 125 9.95 -12.86 -2.53
N GLU A 126 9.44 -14.09 -2.35
CA GLU A 126 8.22 -14.55 -3.03
C GLU A 126 7.02 -13.64 -2.71
N ILE A 127 6.86 -13.26 -1.44
CA ILE A 127 5.79 -12.35 -1.02
C ILE A 127 6.00 -10.95 -1.60
N LEU A 128 7.23 -10.42 -1.57
CA LEU A 128 7.55 -9.13 -2.18
C LEU A 128 7.22 -9.12 -3.68
N ASP A 129 7.61 -10.18 -4.40
CA ASP A 129 7.35 -10.29 -5.84
C ASP A 129 5.85 -10.37 -6.13
N VAL A 130 5.07 -11.08 -5.32
CA VAL A 130 3.59 -11.08 -5.43
C VAL A 130 3.04 -9.65 -5.32
N VAL A 131 3.48 -8.90 -4.31
CA VAL A 131 3.01 -7.54 -4.05
C VAL A 131 3.41 -6.59 -5.19
N VAL A 132 4.66 -6.61 -5.63
CA VAL A 132 5.17 -5.75 -6.71
C VAL A 132 4.50 -6.08 -8.05
N ASN A 133 4.30 -7.36 -8.36
CA ASN A 133 3.67 -7.77 -9.61
C ASN A 133 2.16 -7.45 -9.66
N MET A 134 1.52 -7.21 -8.52
CA MET A 134 0.10 -6.81 -8.45
C MET A 134 -0.13 -5.31 -8.56
N LEU A 135 0.93 -4.50 -8.50
CA LEU A 135 0.81 -3.04 -8.68
C LEU A 135 0.09 -2.65 -9.98
N PRO A 136 0.50 -3.19 -11.16
CA PRO A 136 -0.17 -2.86 -12.40
C PRO A 136 -1.63 -3.30 -12.41
N ASP A 137 -1.94 -4.49 -11.87
CA ASP A 137 -3.31 -5.00 -11.81
C ASP A 137 -4.21 -4.15 -10.90
N GLY A 138 -3.68 -3.71 -9.76
CA GLY A 138 -4.38 -2.81 -8.84
C GLY A 138 -4.65 -1.46 -9.47
N LEU A 139 -3.68 -0.91 -10.18
CA LEU A 139 -3.85 0.32 -10.93
C LEU A 139 -4.86 0.16 -12.07
N ASN A 140 -4.78 -0.94 -12.83
CA ASN A 140 -5.71 -1.24 -13.91
C ASN A 140 -7.15 -1.34 -13.39
N LEU A 141 -7.36 -2.00 -12.25
CA LEU A 141 -8.67 -2.10 -11.62
C LEU A 141 -9.17 -0.73 -11.14
N ALA A 142 -8.30 0.07 -10.51
CA ALA A 142 -8.61 1.44 -10.09
C ALA A 142 -8.91 2.37 -11.28
N CYS A 143 -8.30 2.13 -12.44
CA CYS A 143 -8.47 2.93 -13.64
C CYS A 143 -9.62 2.48 -14.55
N LYS A 144 -10.08 1.23 -14.39
CA LYS A 144 -11.10 0.61 -15.23
C LYS A 144 -12.36 1.47 -15.30
N GLU A 145 -12.85 1.67 -16.53
CA GLU A 145 -14.06 2.43 -16.83
C GLU A 145 -14.08 3.83 -16.18
N ASN A 146 -12.95 4.55 -16.22
CA ASN A 146 -12.75 5.84 -15.57
C ASN A 146 -13.00 5.78 -14.06
N GLY A 147 -12.36 4.80 -13.41
CA GLY A 147 -12.43 4.55 -11.98
C GLY A 147 -13.81 4.28 -11.44
N GLN A 148 -14.63 3.60 -12.23
CA GLN A 148 -16.03 3.30 -11.88
C GLN A 148 -16.16 2.63 -10.51
N ILE A 149 -15.19 1.80 -10.12
CA ILE A 149 -15.15 1.10 -8.83
C ILE A 149 -15.26 2.04 -7.62
N PHE A 150 -14.82 3.30 -7.75
CA PHE A 150 -14.90 4.31 -6.70
C PHE A 150 -16.26 5.03 -6.63
N PHE A 151 -17.13 4.84 -7.62
CA PHE A 151 -18.40 5.59 -7.78
C PHE A 151 -19.64 4.68 -7.98
N MET A 152 -19.51 3.36 -7.80
CA MET A 152 -20.65 2.41 -7.86
C MET A 152 -21.49 2.43 -6.57
N ASP A 153 -22.74 1.97 -6.63
CA ASP A 153 -23.57 1.61 -5.46
C ASP A 153 -23.72 2.71 -4.38
N ASP A 154 -23.95 3.96 -4.78
CA ASP A 154 -24.01 5.14 -3.90
C ASP A 154 -22.70 5.42 -3.12
N ALA A 155 -21.56 4.94 -3.63
CA ALA A 155 -20.25 5.19 -3.04
C ALA A 155 -19.99 6.69 -2.87
N ASN A 156 -19.62 7.03 -1.64
CA ASN A 156 -19.10 8.34 -1.32
C ASN A 156 -17.58 8.23 -1.22
N PHE A 157 -16.92 8.29 -2.38
CA PHE A 157 -15.46 8.20 -2.50
C PHE A 157 -14.76 9.09 -1.49
N ASN A 158 -15.15 10.37 -1.40
CA ASN A 158 -14.54 11.33 -0.47
C ASN A 158 -14.71 10.88 0.98
N ASN A 159 -15.91 10.46 1.40
CA ASN A 159 -16.10 9.97 2.76
C ASN A 159 -15.25 8.71 3.08
N CYS A 160 -15.10 7.79 2.13
CA CYS A 160 -14.23 6.63 2.32
C CYS A 160 -12.74 7.02 2.34
N SER A 161 -12.34 7.94 1.46
CA SER A 161 -10.96 8.42 1.32
C SER A 161 -10.51 9.18 2.57
N ASP A 162 -11.34 10.12 3.05
CA ASP A 162 -11.07 10.95 4.23
C ASP A 162 -10.90 10.11 5.51
N ASN A 163 -11.62 8.98 5.60
CA ASN A 163 -11.56 8.08 6.75
C ASN A 163 -10.64 6.87 6.56
N PHE A 164 -9.97 6.75 5.42
CA PHE A 164 -9.20 5.55 5.08
C PHE A 164 -8.12 5.24 6.12
N PHE A 165 -7.38 6.25 6.59
CA PHE A 165 -6.35 6.08 7.62
C PHE A 165 -6.95 5.61 8.96
N ASN A 166 -8.11 6.15 9.36
CA ASN A 166 -8.81 5.70 10.57
C ASN A 166 -9.27 4.24 10.43
N TYR A 167 -9.69 3.81 9.24
CA TYR A 167 -10.04 2.41 8.97
C TYR A 167 -8.82 1.51 9.06
N VAL A 168 -7.69 1.95 8.51
CA VAL A 168 -6.42 1.21 8.61
C VAL A 168 -6.05 1.00 10.07
N GLU A 169 -5.94 2.07 10.86
CA GLU A 169 -5.61 2.02 12.29
C GLU A 169 -6.55 1.06 13.04
N LYS A 170 -7.85 1.31 12.97
CA LYS A 170 -8.88 0.52 13.64
C LYS A 170 -8.86 -0.96 13.27
N CYS A 171 -8.55 -1.29 12.02
CA CYS A 171 -8.51 -2.67 11.56
C CYS A 171 -7.18 -3.35 11.90
N THR A 172 -6.06 -2.61 11.90
CA THR A 172 -4.75 -3.16 12.29
C THR A 172 -4.59 -3.34 13.80
N ASP A 173 -5.35 -2.61 14.62
CA ASP A 173 -5.41 -2.82 16.09
C ASP A 173 -5.87 -4.22 16.50
N LYS A 174 -6.46 -4.98 15.57
CA LYS A 174 -6.84 -6.38 15.76
C LYS A 174 -5.64 -7.33 15.69
N ILE A 175 -4.50 -6.87 15.21
CA ILE A 175 -3.27 -7.65 15.09
C ILE A 175 -2.51 -7.55 16.41
N SER A 176 -2.13 -8.69 16.98
CA SER A 176 -1.30 -8.70 18.19
C SER A 176 0.13 -8.25 17.89
N ASN A 177 0.79 -7.64 18.88
CA ASN A 177 2.22 -7.29 18.77
C ASN A 177 3.10 -8.49 18.42
N THR A 178 2.67 -9.70 18.79
CA THR A 178 3.33 -10.95 18.40
C THR A 178 3.23 -11.19 16.91
N THR A 179 2.04 -11.08 16.33
CA THR A 179 1.83 -11.24 14.88
C THR A 179 2.60 -10.17 14.09
N VAL A 180 2.63 -8.92 14.54
CA VAL A 180 3.39 -7.83 13.90
C VAL A 180 4.90 -8.14 13.85
N ALA A 181 5.44 -8.77 14.90
CA ALA A 181 6.85 -9.10 15.01
C ALA A 181 7.25 -10.42 14.31
N MET A 182 6.31 -11.11 13.66
CA MET A 182 6.57 -12.38 12.98
C MET A 182 6.75 -12.18 11.48
N ASP A 183 7.71 -12.90 10.91
CA ASP A 183 7.84 -13.02 9.45
C ASP A 183 6.55 -13.63 8.88
N LEU A 184 6.02 -13.07 7.80
CA LEU A 184 4.82 -13.59 7.11
C LEU A 184 4.96 -15.08 6.72
N SER A 185 6.19 -15.56 6.50
CA SER A 185 6.50 -16.96 6.19
C SER A 185 6.42 -17.90 7.40
N THR A 186 6.25 -17.37 8.62
CA THR A 186 6.25 -18.13 9.89
C THR A 186 4.91 -18.12 10.62
N LEU A 187 3.89 -17.47 10.04
CA LEU A 187 2.59 -17.31 10.68
C LEU A 187 1.91 -18.65 10.98
N GLY A 188 1.39 -18.78 12.19
CA GLY A 188 0.59 -19.91 12.63
C GLY A 188 -0.92 -19.67 12.47
N PRO A 189 -1.74 -20.66 12.87
CA PRO A 189 -3.20 -20.58 12.74
C PRO A 189 -3.82 -19.36 13.42
N GLU A 190 -3.32 -18.98 14.61
CA GLU A 190 -3.81 -17.83 15.37
C GLU A 190 -3.51 -16.51 14.65
N GLN A 191 -2.27 -16.33 14.20
CA GLN A 191 -1.84 -15.15 13.43
C GLN A 191 -2.64 -15.02 12.13
N CYS A 192 -2.89 -16.14 11.44
CA CYS A 192 -3.70 -16.14 10.22
C CYS A 192 -5.16 -15.80 10.48
N ALA A 193 -5.72 -16.19 11.64
CA ALA A 193 -7.06 -15.79 12.05
C ALA A 193 -7.14 -14.27 12.34
N GLU A 194 -6.12 -13.68 12.97
CA GLU A 194 -6.03 -12.22 13.12
C GLU A 194 -6.03 -11.50 11.76
N LEU A 195 -5.25 -11.98 10.79
CA LEU A 195 -5.23 -11.42 9.43
C LEU A 195 -6.56 -11.57 8.69
N ALA A 196 -7.32 -12.64 8.95
CA ALA A 196 -8.69 -12.77 8.43
C ALA A 196 -9.65 -11.74 9.07
N GLN A 197 -9.54 -11.50 10.37
CA GLN A 197 -10.33 -10.48 11.06
C GLN A 197 -10.02 -9.06 10.57
N VAL A 198 -8.77 -8.79 10.18
CA VAL A 198 -8.40 -7.51 9.55
C VAL A 198 -9.15 -7.32 8.23
N ARG A 199 -9.19 -8.35 7.37
CA ARG A 199 -9.96 -8.31 6.12
C ARG A 199 -11.45 -8.07 6.38
N GLU A 200 -12.05 -8.81 7.31
CA GLU A 200 -13.46 -8.65 7.69
C GLU A 200 -13.75 -7.24 8.23
N CYS A 201 -12.82 -6.66 8.98
CA CYS A 201 -12.92 -5.29 9.46
C CYS A 201 -12.94 -4.29 8.29
N PHE A 202 -12.03 -4.41 7.31
CA PHE A 202 -12.04 -3.55 6.13
C PHE A 202 -13.34 -3.68 5.33
N GLU A 203 -13.85 -4.90 5.17
CA GLU A 203 -15.13 -5.15 4.51
C GLU A 203 -16.27 -4.41 5.21
N GLN A 204 -16.32 -4.46 6.55
CA GLN A 204 -17.30 -3.72 7.34
C GLN A 204 -17.16 -2.21 7.18
N GLN A 205 -15.93 -1.66 7.24
CA GLN A 205 -15.71 -0.21 7.07
C GLN A 205 -16.10 0.27 5.68
N LEU A 206 -15.83 -0.51 4.63
CA LEU A 206 -16.17 -0.17 3.26
C LEU A 206 -17.67 -0.28 2.98
N VAL A 207 -18.38 -1.20 3.63
CA VAL A 207 -19.86 -1.22 3.63
C VAL A 207 -20.41 0.02 4.33
N GLU A 208 -19.87 0.40 5.50
CA GLU A 208 -20.30 1.59 6.25
C GLU A 208 -20.13 2.88 5.44
N CYS A 209 -19.05 3.01 4.67
CA CYS A 209 -18.81 4.17 3.81
C CYS A 209 -19.48 4.06 2.41
N LYS A 210 -20.31 3.04 2.19
CA LYS A 210 -21.05 2.74 0.94
C LYS A 210 -20.18 2.42 -0.27
N ALA A 211 -18.96 1.95 -0.07
CA ALA A 211 -18.07 1.54 -1.16
C ALA A 211 -17.63 0.07 -1.04
N PRO A 212 -18.55 -0.90 -0.90
CA PRO A 212 -18.21 -2.31 -0.71
C PRO A 212 -17.37 -2.88 -1.86
N ARG A 213 -17.52 -2.32 -3.07
CA ARG A 213 -16.73 -2.69 -4.26
C ARG A 213 -15.24 -2.42 -4.11
N LEU A 214 -14.81 -1.52 -3.20
CA LEU A 214 -13.39 -1.30 -2.93
C LEU A 214 -12.72 -2.50 -2.27
N MET A 215 -13.49 -3.46 -1.73
CA MET A 215 -12.94 -4.74 -1.31
C MET A 215 -12.33 -5.53 -2.47
N ASP A 216 -12.74 -5.31 -3.72
CA ASP A 216 -12.13 -5.97 -4.88
C ASP A 216 -10.65 -5.56 -5.02
N ILE A 217 -10.33 -4.29 -4.76
CA ILE A 217 -8.94 -3.77 -4.76
C ILE A 217 -8.18 -4.34 -3.57
N PHE A 218 -8.78 -4.37 -2.37
CA PHE A 218 -8.12 -4.94 -1.20
C PHE A 218 -7.79 -6.42 -1.40
N ASP A 219 -8.77 -7.20 -1.89
CA ASP A 219 -8.64 -8.64 -2.11
C ASP A 219 -7.63 -8.99 -3.19
N LEU A 220 -7.44 -8.11 -4.17
CA LEU A 220 -6.42 -8.26 -5.20
C LEU A 220 -5.02 -8.42 -4.60
N PHE A 221 -4.71 -7.67 -3.53
CA PHE A 221 -3.43 -7.79 -2.83
C PHE A 221 -3.48 -8.82 -1.70
N TYR A 222 -4.57 -8.84 -0.91
CA TYR A 222 -4.68 -9.68 0.27
C TYR A 222 -4.61 -11.17 -0.07
N ARG A 223 -5.45 -11.65 -1.01
CA ARG A 223 -5.57 -13.08 -1.27
C ARG A 223 -4.26 -13.68 -1.77
N PRO A 224 -3.52 -13.05 -2.68
CA PRO A 224 -2.29 -13.64 -3.18
C PRO A 224 -1.15 -13.62 -2.14
N VAL A 225 -1.07 -12.59 -1.30
CA VAL A 225 -0.15 -12.59 -0.15
C VAL A 225 -0.48 -13.73 0.81
N MET A 226 -1.77 -13.97 1.10
CA MET A 226 -2.18 -15.09 1.93
C MET A 226 -1.92 -16.46 1.28
N LYS A 227 -2.01 -16.56 -0.05
CA LYS A 227 -1.64 -17.77 -0.81
C LYS A 227 -0.14 -18.05 -0.81
N ALA A 228 0.68 -16.99 -0.79
CA ALA A 228 2.14 -17.09 -0.69
C ALA A 228 2.62 -17.37 0.74
N SER A 229 1.79 -17.15 1.76
CA SER A 229 2.11 -17.41 3.17
C SER A 229 1.59 -18.78 3.66
N PRO A 230 1.96 -19.20 4.88
CA PRO A 230 1.37 -20.38 5.53
C PRO A 230 -0.15 -20.28 5.71
N CYS A 231 -0.71 -19.06 5.69
CA CYS A 231 -2.13 -18.83 5.91
C CYS A 231 -3.03 -19.48 4.86
N LYS A 232 -2.52 -19.82 3.68
CA LYS A 232 -3.23 -20.65 2.70
C LYS A 232 -3.82 -21.95 3.26
N ASN A 233 -3.25 -22.48 4.35
CA ASN A 233 -3.70 -23.71 5.00
C ASN A 233 -4.64 -23.47 6.19
N HIS A 234 -4.87 -22.20 6.56
CA HIS A 234 -5.54 -21.82 7.81
C HIS A 234 -6.76 -20.93 7.59
N ILE A 235 -6.87 -20.26 6.44
CA ILE A 235 -8.00 -19.40 6.09
C ILE A 235 -8.63 -19.80 4.76
N THR A 236 -9.93 -19.59 4.62
CA THR A 236 -10.64 -19.84 3.36
C THR A 236 -10.44 -18.63 2.44
N LEU A 237 -9.94 -18.90 1.23
CA LEU A 237 -9.71 -17.87 0.21
C LEU A 237 -10.56 -18.21 -1.02
N ASP A 238 -11.70 -17.56 -1.18
CA ASP A 238 -12.46 -17.63 -2.43
C ASP A 238 -11.64 -17.14 -3.63
N GLU A 239 -12.02 -17.56 -4.84
CA GLU A 239 -11.36 -17.13 -6.06
C GLU A 239 -11.64 -15.64 -6.33
N LEU A 240 -10.62 -14.92 -6.82
CA LEU A 240 -10.80 -13.54 -7.28
C LEU A 240 -11.75 -13.54 -8.49
N PRO A 241 -12.64 -12.54 -8.64
CA PRO A 241 -13.29 -12.29 -9.91
C PRO A 241 -12.23 -12.16 -11.01
N GLN A 242 -12.45 -12.80 -12.16
CA GLN A 242 -11.55 -12.67 -13.31
C GLN A 242 -11.47 -11.20 -13.72
N ILE A 243 -10.33 -10.54 -13.47
CA ILE A 243 -10.06 -9.20 -13.99
C ILE A 243 -9.71 -9.39 -15.46
N GLU A 244 -10.66 -9.08 -16.35
CA GLU A 244 -10.36 -8.99 -17.79
C GLU A 244 -9.27 -7.93 -17.99
N SER A 245 -8.06 -8.40 -18.29
CA SER A 245 -6.93 -7.59 -18.74
C SER A 245 -7.22 -7.09 -20.16
N ASN A 246 -8.13 -6.13 -20.26
CA ASN A 246 -8.25 -5.35 -21.48
C ASN A 246 -7.27 -4.19 -21.33
N ALA A 247 -6.18 -4.30 -22.10
CA ALA A 247 -5.08 -3.37 -22.19
C ALA A 247 -5.54 -1.91 -22.22
N ILE A 248 -4.84 -1.06 -21.46
CA ILE A 248 -4.78 0.38 -21.66
C ILE A 248 -4.06 0.65 -22.98
#